data_AF-A0A6B3FYX2-F1
#
_entry.id   AF-A0A6B3FYX2-F1
#
_cell.length_a   1.000
_cell.length_b   1.000
_cell.length_c   1.000
_cell.angle_alpha   90.00
_cell.angle_beta   90.00
_cell.angle_gamma   90.00
#
_symmetry.space_group_name_H-M   'P 1'
#
loop_
_entity.id
_entity.type
_entity.pdbx_description
1 polymer ?
#
loop_
_entity_poly.entity_id
_entity_poly.type
_entity_poly.pdbx_seq_one_letter_code
_entity_poly.pdbx_strand_id
1 'polypeptide(L)'
;AKRRGGWLDVASVSGSLLGICIPVFFLAMLLRGIFSVELGWFPSQGRLTTGINATDVTGFAVLDGLLTGEFDASWDAIMHLVLPAVALASIPLAVIVRMTRASVLEVLGE
;
A
#
# COMPACT_ATOMS: atom_id res chain seq x y z
N ALA A 1 16.96 9.66 -25.64
CA ALA A 1 17.06 11.00 -25.02
C ALA A 1 16.22 12.12 -25.68
N LYS A 2 15.16 11.84 -26.48
CA LYS A 2 14.58 12.83 -27.42
C LYS A 2 13.18 13.40 -27.06
N ARG A 3 12.72 13.34 -25.81
CA ARG A 3 11.48 14.03 -25.35
C ARG A 3 11.58 14.57 -23.92
N ARG A 4 12.70 15.22 -23.60
CA ARG A 4 12.82 16.02 -22.37
C ARG A 4 11.89 17.24 -22.51
N GLY A 5 10.91 17.39 -21.62
CA GLY A 5 9.97 18.52 -21.62
C GLY A 5 8.65 18.32 -22.39
N GLY A 6 8.34 17.09 -22.83
CA GLY A 6 7.01 16.78 -23.40
C GLY A 6 5.93 16.71 -22.33
N TRP A 7 4.65 16.89 -22.69
CA TRP A 7 3.54 16.88 -21.73
C TRP A 7 3.47 15.59 -20.87
N LEU A 8 4.00 14.46 -21.35
CA LEU A 8 4.08 13.19 -20.64
C LEU A 8 5.21 13.22 -19.61
N ASP A 9 6.31 13.87 -19.93
CA ASP A 9 7.46 14.06 -19.03
C ASP A 9 7.05 15.00 -17.88
N VAL A 10 6.34 16.09 -18.22
CA VAL A 10 5.76 17.00 -17.23
C VAL A 10 4.67 16.31 -16.41
N ALA A 11 3.76 15.55 -17.02
CA ALA A 11 2.73 14.80 -16.29
C ALA A 11 3.34 13.74 -15.36
N SER A 12 4.39 13.04 -15.79
CA SER A 12 5.11 12.07 -14.95
C SER A 12 5.84 12.77 -13.80
N VAL A 13 6.47 13.92 -14.03
CA VAL A 13 7.14 14.70 -12.98
C VAL A 13 6.12 15.31 -12.00
N SER A 14 5.06 15.94 -12.49
CA SER A 14 3.98 16.51 -11.68
C SER A 14 3.23 15.44 -10.88
N GLY A 15 2.93 14.28 -11.48
CA GLY A 15 2.36 13.14 -10.77
C GLY A 15 3.29 12.59 -9.68
N SER A 16 4.60 12.58 -9.94
CA SER A 16 5.60 12.18 -8.95
C SER A 16 5.69 13.19 -7.79
N LEU A 17 5.60 14.49 -8.07
CA LEU A 17 5.61 15.54 -7.05
C LEU A 17 4.34 15.53 -6.19
N LEU A 18 3.17 15.28 -6.79
CA LEU A 18 1.92 15.10 -6.04
C LEU A 18 2.02 13.91 -5.08
N GLY A 19 2.60 12.78 -5.50
CA GLY A 19 2.82 11.62 -4.63
C GLY A 19 3.76 11.87 -3.46
N ILE A 20 4.70 12.82 -3.58
CA ILE A 20 5.64 13.20 -2.49
C ILE A 20 5.02 14.24 -1.55
N CYS A 21 4.09 15.07 -2.04
CA CYS A 21 3.44 16.12 -1.24
C CYS A 21 2.15 15.66 -0.56
N ILE A 22 1.53 14.55 -0.98
CA ILE A 22 0.35 14.02 -0.33
C ILE A 22 0.74 13.45 1.04
N PRO A 23 0.20 13.98 2.15
CA PRO A 23 0.44 13.42 3.46
C PRO A 23 -0.08 11.97 3.54
N VAL A 24 0.64 11.10 4.25
CA VAL A 24 0.29 9.67 4.38
C VAL A 24 -1.14 9.44 4.88
N PHE A 25 -1.63 10.27 5.80
CA PHE A 25 -3.00 10.17 6.32
C PHE A 25 -4.04 10.47 5.23
N PHE A 26 -3.75 11.41 4.32
CA PHE A 26 -4.65 11.76 3.23
C PHE A 26 -4.64 10.67 2.16
N LEU A 27 -3.46 10.12 1.85
CA LEU A 27 -3.36 8.94 0.99
C LEU A 27 -4.17 7.77 1.56
N ALA A 28 -4.05 7.48 2.86
CA ALA A 28 -4.84 6.46 3.52
C ALA A 28 -6.35 6.73 3.42
N MET A 29 -6.77 7.99 3.61
CA MET A 29 -8.18 8.39 3.46
C MET A 29 -8.69 8.19 2.03
N LEU A 30 -7.89 8.56 1.03
CA LEU A 30 -8.24 8.40 -0.39
C LEU A 30 -8.32 6.93 -0.78
N LEU A 31 -7.32 6.12 -0.39
CA LEU A 31 -7.32 4.68 -0.64
C LEU A 31 -8.54 4.01 0.00
N ARG A 32 -8.87 4.37 1.25
CA ARG A 32 -10.08 3.87 1.93
C ARG A 32 -11.35 4.33 1.21
N GLY A 33 -11.46 5.60 0.84
CA GLY A 33 -12.64 6.13 0.14
C GLY A 33 -12.91 5.38 -1.17
N ILE A 34 -11.89 5.22 -2.00
CA ILE A 34 -12.03 4.58 -3.31
C ILE A 34 -12.21 3.06 -3.16
N PHE A 35 -11.26 2.38 -2.52
CA PHE A 35 -11.22 0.92 -2.55
C PHE A 35 -12.11 0.23 -1.51
N SER A 36 -12.45 0.91 -0.43
CA SER A 36 -13.35 0.36 0.59
C SER A 36 -14.77 0.90 0.48
N VAL A 37 -14.95 2.23 0.33
CA VAL A 37 -16.31 2.82 0.36
C VAL A 37 -16.99 2.77 -1.01
N GLU A 38 -16.32 3.21 -2.07
CA GLU A 38 -16.92 3.25 -3.41
C GLU A 38 -16.94 1.87 -4.08
N LEU A 39 -15.80 1.17 -4.08
CA LEU A 39 -15.64 -0.12 -4.75
C LEU A 39 -16.06 -1.32 -3.90
N GLY A 40 -16.05 -1.20 -2.57
CA GLY A 40 -16.36 -2.31 -1.67
C GLY A 40 -15.39 -3.49 -1.74
N TRP A 41 -14.16 -3.29 -2.23
CA TRP A 41 -13.17 -4.37 -2.39
C TRP A 41 -12.54 -4.78 -1.07
N PHE A 42 -12.31 -3.82 -0.18
CA PHE A 42 -11.67 -4.04 1.12
C PHE A 42 -12.57 -3.58 2.27
N PRO A 43 -12.44 -4.20 3.44
CA PRO A 43 -13.15 -3.78 4.63
C PRO A 43 -12.70 -2.39 5.10
N SER A 44 -13.62 -1.67 5.73
CA SER A 44 -13.44 -0.23 5.98
C SER A 44 -12.86 0.10 7.35
N GLN A 45 -13.00 -0.80 8.33
CA GLN A 45 -12.63 -0.61 9.74
C GLN A 45 -12.42 -1.96 10.44
N GLY A 46 -11.72 -1.93 11.57
CA GLY A 46 -11.47 -3.11 12.40
C GLY A 46 -10.22 -3.89 12.00
N ARG A 47 -9.93 -4.94 12.78
CA ARG A 47 -8.88 -5.93 12.48
C ARG A 47 -9.43 -7.17 11.78
N LEU A 48 -10.69 -7.48 12.07
CA LEU A 48 -11.44 -8.60 11.55
C LEU A 48 -12.90 -8.16 11.40
N THR A 49 -13.62 -8.79 10.47
CA THR A 49 -15.05 -8.62 10.30
C THR A 49 -15.79 -9.12 11.54
N THR A 50 -16.78 -8.35 12.00
CA THR A 50 -17.62 -8.74 13.15
C THR A 50 -18.38 -10.03 12.85
N GLY A 51 -18.16 -11.07 13.63
CA GLY A 51 -18.82 -12.38 13.49
C GLY A 51 -17.90 -13.51 13.05
N ILE A 52 -16.64 -13.23 12.72
CA ILE A 52 -15.62 -14.26 12.55
C ILE A 52 -15.10 -14.67 13.93
N ASN A 53 -15.14 -15.98 14.20
CA ASN A 53 -14.49 -16.56 15.36
C ASN A 53 -13.02 -16.75 15.00
N ALA A 54 -12.14 -15.94 15.60
CA ALA A 54 -10.70 -16.09 15.48
C ALA A 54 -10.13 -16.43 16.86
N THR A 55 -9.35 -17.50 16.94
CA THR A 55 -8.71 -17.90 18.18
C THR A 55 -7.39 -17.14 18.34
N ASP A 56 -7.34 -16.20 19.30
CA ASP A 56 -6.13 -15.43 19.58
C ASP A 56 -5.12 -16.24 20.41
N VAL A 57 -3.91 -16.46 19.87
CA VAL A 57 -2.81 -17.18 20.54
C VAL A 57 -1.59 -16.29 20.70
N THR A 58 -1.12 -15.70 19.59
CA THR A 58 0.04 -14.80 19.55
C THR A 58 -0.36 -13.32 19.57
N GLY A 59 -1.63 -13.02 19.26
CA GLY A 59 -2.15 -11.66 19.11
C GLY A 59 -1.99 -11.09 17.70
N PHE A 60 -1.44 -11.86 16.75
CA PHE A 60 -1.36 -11.50 15.33
C PHE A 60 -2.38 -12.31 14.53
N ALA A 61 -3.48 -11.65 14.12
CA ALA A 61 -4.65 -12.32 13.55
C ALA A 61 -4.35 -13.21 12.32
N VAL A 62 -3.43 -12.81 11.44
CA VAL A 62 -3.06 -13.61 10.25
C VAL A 62 -2.26 -14.86 10.63
N LEU A 63 -1.38 -14.78 11.63
CA LEU A 63 -0.60 -15.94 12.08
C LEU A 63 -1.48 -16.86 12.93
N ASP A 64 -2.29 -16.27 13.80
CA ASP A 64 -3.17 -17.01 14.70
C ASP A 64 -4.16 -17.86 13.90
N GLY A 65 -4.85 -17.28 12.91
CA GLY A 65 -5.73 -18.06 12.04
C GLY A 65 -5.00 -19.15 11.24
N LEU A 66 -3.74 -18.94 10.87
CA LEU A 66 -2.94 -19.96 10.17
C LEU A 66 -2.53 -21.10 11.10
N LEU A 67 -2.20 -20.80 12.36
CA LEU A 67 -1.82 -21.79 13.38
C LEU A 67 -3.01 -22.60 13.88
N THR A 68 -4.19 -21.97 13.99
CA THR A 68 -5.42 -22.60 14.50
C THR A 68 -6.20 -23.32 13.41
N GLY A 69 -5.86 -23.11 12.13
CA GLY A 69 -6.55 -23.70 10.97
C GLY A 69 -7.78 -22.89 10.52
N GLU A 70 -7.99 -21.70 11.08
CA GLU A 70 -9.06 -20.76 10.76
C GLU A 70 -8.64 -19.89 9.55
N PHE A 71 -8.61 -20.48 8.36
CA PHE A 71 -8.17 -19.81 7.13
C PHE A 71 -9.05 -18.63 6.71
N ASP A 72 -10.34 -18.67 7.09
CA ASP A 72 -11.29 -17.58 6.90
C ASP A 72 -10.87 -16.33 7.70
N ALA A 73 -10.47 -16.51 8.96
CA ALA A 73 -9.95 -15.43 9.80
C ALA A 73 -8.62 -14.87 9.26
N SER A 74 -7.71 -15.73 8.81
CA SER A 74 -6.43 -15.29 8.20
C SER A 74 -6.64 -14.46 6.93
N TRP A 75 -7.55 -14.90 6.07
CA TRP A 75 -7.85 -14.19 4.82
C TRP A 75 -8.51 -12.84 5.08
N ASP A 76 -9.46 -12.80 6.01
CA ASP A 76 -10.12 -11.57 6.42
C ASP A 76 -9.12 -10.58 7.05
N ALA A 77 -8.22 -11.05 7.91
CA ALA A 77 -7.15 -10.24 8.48
C ALA A 77 -6.21 -9.65 7.40
N ILE A 78 -5.85 -10.43 6.39
CA ILE A 78 -5.06 -9.93 5.25
C ILE A 78 -5.81 -8.81 4.53
N MET A 79 -7.11 -8.98 4.25
CA MET A 79 -7.91 -7.95 3.58
C MET A 79 -8.01 -6.65 4.37
N HIS A 80 -8.07 -6.72 5.70
CA HIS A 80 -8.00 -5.54 6.58
C HIS A 80 -6.63 -4.86 6.58
N LEU A 81 -5.55 -5.59 6.28
CA LEU A 81 -4.18 -5.07 6.31
C LEU A 81 -3.73 -4.43 5.00
N VAL A 82 -4.32 -4.78 3.85
CA VAL A 82 -3.85 -4.32 2.53
C VAL A 82 -3.83 -2.79 2.42
N LEU A 83 -4.95 -2.10 2.68
CA LEU A 83 -5.01 -0.65 2.50
C LEU A 83 -4.07 0.11 3.48
N PRO A 84 -4.04 -0.19 4.80
CA PRO A 84 -3.08 0.41 5.70
C PRO A 84 -1.63 0.11 5.32
N ALA A 85 -1.32 -1.12 4.92
CA ALA A 85 0.04 -1.50 4.53
C ALA A 85 0.51 -0.74 3.29
N VAL A 86 -0.34 -0.59 2.27
CA VAL A 86 -0.02 0.19 1.06
C VAL A 86 0.19 1.67 1.41
N ALA A 87 -0.65 2.24 2.27
CA ALA A 87 -0.49 3.61 2.72
C ALA A 87 0.85 3.82 3.46
N LEU A 88 1.21 2.93 4.39
CA LEU A 88 2.45 3.02 5.15
C LEU A 88 3.70 2.75 4.30
N ALA A 89 3.61 1.83 3.34
CA ALA A 89 4.70 1.51 2.43
C ALA A 89 5.07 2.65 1.48
N SER A 90 4.15 3.59 1.24
CA SER A 90 4.37 4.72 0.32
C SER A 90 5.58 5.58 0.69
N ILE A 91 5.89 5.75 1.98
CA ILE A 91 6.98 6.59 2.47
C ILE A 91 8.36 6.03 2.09
N PRO A 92 8.75 4.81 2.52
CA PRO A 92 10.05 4.24 2.15
C PRO A 92 10.15 3.92 0.66
N LEU A 93 9.04 3.63 0.00
CA LEU A 93 9.02 3.31 -1.44
C LEU A 93 9.67 4.42 -2.27
N ALA A 94 9.39 5.69 -1.97
CA ALA A 94 9.97 6.83 -2.69
C ALA A 94 11.50 6.87 -2.57
N VAL A 95 12.04 6.54 -1.39
CA VAL A 95 13.50 6.51 -1.16
C VAL A 95 14.13 5.33 -1.88
N ILE A 96 13.53 4.13 -1.77
CA ILE A 96 14.02 2.92 -2.41
C ILE A 96 14.05 3.10 -3.93
N VAL A 97 12.96 3.59 -4.54
CA VAL A 97 12.89 3.83 -5.99
C VAL A 97 13.97 4.81 -6.45
N ARG A 98 14.23 5.88 -5.68
CA ARG A 98 15.28 6.86 -6.01
C ARG A 98 16.67 6.22 -5.96
N MET A 99 16.95 5.39 -4.96
CA MET A 99 18.22 4.68 -4.84
C MET A 99 18.41 3.67 -5.98
N THR A 100 17.40 2.82 -6.24
CA THR A 100 17.44 1.86 -7.35
C THR A 100 17.67 2.56 -8.69
N ARG A 101 17.02 3.71 -8.91
CA ARG A 101 17.23 4.51 -10.13
C ARG A 101 18.65 5.07 -10.23
N ALA A 102 19.24 5.51 -9.12
CA ALA A 102 20.62 6.00 -9.11
C ALA A 102 21.60 4.87 -9.50
N SER A 103 21.46 3.69 -8.90
CA SER A 103 22.31 2.53 -9.22
C SER A 103 22.16 2.05 -10.67
N VAL A 104 20.94 2.07 -11.22
CA VAL A 104 20.73 1.73 -12.65
C VAL A 104 21.38 2.76 -13.57
N LEU A 105 21.33 4.06 -13.22
CA LEU A 105 21.96 5.11 -14.02
C LEU A 105 23.48 5.11 -13.92
N GLU A 106 24.04 4.72 -12.78
CA GLU A 106 25.48 4.50 -12.59
C GLU A 106 25.99 3.43 -13.57
N VAL A 107 25.33 2.26 -13.62
CA VAL A 107 25.67 1.18 -14.56
C VAL A 107 25.52 1.57 -16.04
N LEU A 108 24.63 2.51 -16.36
CA LEU A 108 24.39 2.99 -17.73
C LEU A 108 25.26 4.20 -18.13
N GLY A 109 25.83 4.89 -17.15
CA GLY A 109 26.61 6.12 -17.29
C GLY A 109 28.10 5.96 -17.05
N GLU A 110 28.51 4.77 -16.59
CA GLU A 110 29.83 4.18 -16.83
C GLU A 110 29.86 3.46 -18.19
#